data_AF-A0A3P8UEY9-F1
#
_entry.id   AF-A0A3P8UEY9-F1
#
_cell.length_a   1.000
_cell.length_b   1.000
_cell.length_c   1.000
_cell.angle_alpha   90.00
_cell.angle_beta   90.00
_cell.angle_gamma   90.00
#
_symmetry.space_group_name_H-M   'P 1'
#
loop_
_entity.id
_entity.type
_entity.pdbx_description
1 polymer ?
#
loop_
_entity_poly.entity_id
_entity_poly.type
_entity_poly.pdbx_seq_one_letter_code
_entity_poly.pdbx_strand_id
1 'polypeptide(L)'
;MPVIVTDFTWTQTEDAVRVHVPLKGARACKVDIISTDRYLKVHFPPFLFEAFLYRPVDENRSSAKIGNGVAVFTLMKTSRETWEQLMMSCKSDKETKQQLREEVLLKHQQKLSSQSRSKAEKQQAEKKYLLETMMKLEQDVRDNIQKMKEAERQKTTAELEAWQEICEKTNTNEEEEDLKKKGKTNSENIKQPGQWMSCYKKTEQKRTPPRTSGNIQVTFTPRVFPTALRESRVQEEEEWLKNQAEARRSRSSGAEDLQELSENEKNPEWLKDKGDCYFRSGDYQSAVNAYSLALRLNQNLLSVWSNRAASHLKLRNLHQAVQDSSQALDLSTPAVPSNAASRARAHVHRGAAFCELELYVEGLQDYEAALKIFPDSPGLQSDAQKIRDVIEGRETTSASW
;
A
#
# COMPACT_ATOMS: atom_id res chain seq x y z
N MET A 1 -19.46 36.91 -24.56
CA MET A 1 -20.10 37.59 -23.40
C MET A 1 -21.29 36.75 -22.97
N PRO A 2 -21.46 36.47 -21.67
CA PRO A 2 -22.60 35.70 -21.20
C PRO A 2 -23.90 36.51 -21.36
N VAL A 3 -25.01 35.81 -21.64
CA VAL A 3 -26.34 36.40 -21.77
C VAL A 3 -26.95 36.54 -20.39
N ILE A 4 -27.31 37.77 -20.00
CA ILE A 4 -27.86 38.03 -18.67
C ILE A 4 -29.31 37.52 -18.60
N VAL A 5 -29.61 36.71 -17.59
CA VAL A 5 -30.96 36.21 -17.32
C VAL A 5 -31.75 37.30 -16.59
N THR A 6 -32.82 37.79 -17.20
CA THR A 6 -33.70 38.82 -16.62
C THR A 6 -35.08 38.28 -16.24
N ASP A 7 -35.42 37.07 -16.69
CA ASP A 7 -36.71 36.39 -16.50
C ASP A 7 -36.86 35.70 -15.12
N PHE A 8 -36.26 36.26 -14.08
CA PHE A 8 -36.35 35.72 -12.71
C PHE A 8 -37.57 36.26 -11.96
N THR A 9 -38.09 35.47 -11.03
CA THR A 9 -39.16 35.89 -10.12
C THR A 9 -38.70 35.72 -8.68
N TRP A 10 -39.20 36.58 -7.78
CA TRP A 10 -38.89 36.46 -6.36
C TRP A 10 -40.14 36.72 -5.53
N THR A 11 -40.19 36.05 -4.39
CA THR A 11 -41.25 36.20 -3.38
C THR A 11 -40.59 36.33 -2.02
N GLN A 12 -41.29 36.92 -1.05
CA GLN A 12 -40.77 37.06 0.30
C GLN A 12 -41.82 36.77 1.36
N THR A 13 -41.33 36.30 2.49
CA THR A 13 -42.01 36.28 3.78
C THR A 13 -41.25 37.21 4.74
N GLU A 14 -41.74 37.36 5.97
CA GLU A 14 -41.06 38.16 7.00
C GLU A 14 -39.65 37.64 7.30
N ASP A 15 -39.46 36.32 7.27
CA ASP A 15 -38.20 35.67 7.64
C ASP A 15 -37.36 35.19 6.44
N ALA A 16 -37.94 35.04 5.24
CA ALA A 16 -37.25 34.43 4.10
C ALA A 16 -37.54 35.12 2.77
N VAL A 17 -36.60 35.01 1.85
CA VAL A 17 -36.72 35.43 0.45
C VAL A 17 -36.54 34.21 -0.43
N ARG A 18 -37.45 34.01 -1.38
CA ARG A 18 -37.35 32.93 -2.37
C ARG A 18 -37.11 33.53 -3.75
N VAL A 19 -36.03 33.09 -4.41
CA VAL A 19 -35.67 33.54 -5.77
C VAL A 19 -35.74 32.35 -6.71
N HIS A 20 -36.46 32.51 -7.82
CA HIS A 20 -36.65 31.52 -8.85
C HIS A 20 -35.96 31.99 -10.14
N VAL A 21 -34.96 31.23 -10.58
CA VAL A 21 -34.18 31.52 -11.79
C VAL A 21 -34.41 30.40 -12.80
N PRO A 22 -35.03 30.67 -13.96
CA PRO A 22 -35.25 29.65 -14.99
C PRO A 22 -33.94 29.25 -15.68
N LEU A 23 -33.68 27.95 -15.77
CA LEU A 23 -32.43 27.39 -16.28
C LEU A 23 -32.48 27.02 -17.78
N LYS A 24 -33.58 27.35 -18.47
CA LYS A 24 -33.77 27.17 -19.93
C LYS A 24 -33.34 25.79 -20.46
N GLY A 25 -33.60 24.73 -19.69
CA GLY A 25 -33.26 23.35 -20.05
C GLY A 25 -31.85 22.88 -19.67
N ALA A 26 -31.07 23.66 -18.92
CA ALA A 26 -29.75 23.25 -18.45
C ALA A 26 -29.85 22.09 -17.42
N ARG A 27 -28.97 21.10 -17.57
CA ARG A 27 -28.84 19.98 -16.62
C ARG A 27 -28.13 20.48 -15.36
N ALA A 28 -28.57 20.01 -14.18
CA ALA A 28 -28.00 20.42 -12.89
C ALA A 28 -26.47 20.33 -12.82
N CYS A 29 -25.85 19.30 -13.42
CA CYS A 29 -24.40 19.12 -13.44
C CYS A 29 -23.61 20.23 -14.18
N LYS A 30 -24.27 21.00 -15.05
CA LYS A 30 -23.66 22.09 -15.83
C LYS A 30 -23.96 23.48 -15.26
N VAL A 31 -24.66 23.56 -14.13
CA VAL A 31 -25.04 24.81 -13.49
C VAL A 31 -24.11 25.07 -12.32
N ASP A 32 -23.40 26.19 -12.37
CA ASP A 32 -22.59 26.69 -11.27
C ASP A 32 -23.43 27.66 -10.43
N ILE A 33 -23.62 27.35 -9.14
CA ILE A 33 -24.41 28.15 -8.21
C ILE A 33 -23.51 28.62 -7.07
N ILE A 34 -23.44 29.93 -6.88
CA ILE A 34 -22.82 30.56 -5.72
C ILE A 34 -23.91 31.32 -4.97
N SER A 35 -24.05 31.00 -3.68
CA SER A 35 -24.93 31.68 -2.74
C SER A 35 -24.11 32.16 -1.56
N THR A 36 -24.06 33.46 -1.34
CA THR A 36 -23.33 34.12 -0.26
C THR A 36 -24.24 35.12 0.45
N ASP A 37 -23.79 35.72 1.55
CA ASP A 37 -24.56 36.66 2.36
C ASP A 37 -25.18 37.83 1.56
N ARG A 38 -24.45 38.38 0.58
CA ARG A 38 -24.85 39.57 -0.20
C ARG A 38 -24.87 39.34 -1.71
N TYR A 39 -24.55 38.13 -2.18
CA TYR A 39 -24.31 37.85 -3.59
C TYR A 39 -24.90 36.50 -4.00
N LEU A 40 -25.61 36.49 -5.13
CA LEU A 40 -26.07 35.28 -5.80
C LEU A 40 -25.53 35.25 -7.23
N LYS A 41 -25.02 34.10 -7.64
CA LYS A 41 -24.64 33.83 -9.02
C LYS A 41 -25.19 32.48 -9.45
N VAL A 42 -25.81 32.44 -10.63
CA VAL A 42 -26.15 31.20 -11.34
C VAL A 42 -25.57 31.30 -12.74
N HIS A 43 -24.63 30.42 -13.06
CA HIS A 43 -23.99 30.38 -14.36
C HIS A 43 -24.27 29.05 -15.04
N PHE A 44 -24.84 29.11 -16.24
CA PHE A 44 -25.13 27.95 -17.08
C PHE A 44 -24.92 28.36 -18.54
N PRO A 45 -23.79 27.99 -19.17
CA PRO A 45 -23.40 28.54 -20.47
C PRO A 45 -24.50 28.42 -21.53
N PRO A 46 -24.81 29.50 -22.29
CA PRO A 46 -24.18 30.83 -22.29
C PRO A 46 -24.77 31.86 -21.30
N PHE A 47 -25.67 31.47 -20.41
CA PHE A 47 -26.43 32.37 -19.53
C PHE A 47 -25.76 32.62 -18.18
N LEU A 48 -25.97 33.83 -17.66
CA LEU A 48 -25.52 34.25 -16.34
C LEU A 48 -26.62 35.03 -15.63
N PHE A 49 -26.94 34.63 -14.41
CA PHE A 49 -27.74 35.39 -13.47
C PHE A 49 -26.84 35.89 -12.35
N GLU A 50 -26.99 37.16 -11.99
CA GLU A 50 -26.24 37.80 -10.93
C GLU A 50 -27.16 38.73 -10.16
N ALA A 51 -27.17 38.61 -8.83
CA ALA A 51 -27.94 39.48 -7.95
C ALA A 51 -27.12 39.88 -6.73
N PHE A 52 -27.03 41.19 -6.49
CA PHE A 52 -26.47 41.78 -5.27
C PHE A 52 -27.62 42.08 -4.32
N LEU A 53 -27.73 41.31 -3.24
CA LEU A 53 -28.87 41.33 -2.34
C LEU A 53 -28.99 42.68 -1.61
N TYR A 54 -30.22 43.14 -1.45
CA TYR A 54 -30.53 44.39 -0.75
C TYR A 54 -30.01 44.41 0.70
N ARG A 55 -30.14 43.27 1.40
CA ARG A 55 -29.68 43.06 2.78
C ARG A 55 -28.94 41.74 2.91
N PRO A 56 -28.05 41.59 3.92
CA PRO A 56 -27.38 40.33 4.17
C PRO A 56 -28.37 39.23 4.56
N VAL A 57 -28.03 38.02 4.15
CA VAL A 57 -28.75 36.78 4.38
C VAL A 57 -27.86 35.83 5.17
N ASP A 58 -28.45 35.01 6.03
CA ASP A 58 -27.73 33.97 6.75
C ASP A 58 -27.38 32.80 5.81
N GLU A 59 -26.10 32.68 5.47
CA GLU A 59 -25.57 31.63 4.58
C GLU A 59 -25.82 30.21 5.10
N ASN A 60 -25.77 30.00 6.42
CA ASN A 60 -25.80 28.65 6.99
C ASN A 60 -27.21 28.06 7.00
N ARG A 61 -28.23 28.93 7.08
CA ARG A 61 -29.65 28.54 7.09
C ARG A 61 -30.28 28.62 5.70
N SER A 62 -29.60 29.24 4.75
CA SER A 62 -30.07 29.39 3.37
C SER A 62 -29.76 28.15 2.55
N SER A 63 -30.63 27.83 1.58
CA SER A 63 -30.51 26.65 0.75
C SER A 63 -30.81 26.97 -0.71
N ALA A 64 -30.02 26.41 -1.63
CA ALA A 64 -30.26 26.48 -3.07
C ALA A 64 -30.56 25.08 -3.60
N LYS A 65 -31.66 24.94 -4.36
CA LYS A 65 -32.10 23.67 -4.95
C LYS A 65 -32.33 23.85 -6.43
N ILE A 66 -31.89 22.89 -7.24
CA ILE A 66 -32.17 22.84 -8.67
C ILE A 66 -33.21 21.76 -8.91
N GLY A 67 -34.33 22.11 -9.56
CA GLY A 67 -35.38 21.14 -9.87
C GLY A 67 -36.30 21.66 -10.97
N ASN A 68 -36.84 20.75 -11.79
CA ASN A 68 -37.83 21.07 -12.83
C ASN A 68 -37.40 22.21 -13.78
N GLY A 69 -36.10 22.31 -14.09
CA GLY A 69 -35.57 23.37 -14.96
C GLY A 69 -35.49 24.76 -14.33
N VAL A 70 -35.62 24.87 -12.99
CA VAL A 70 -35.54 26.13 -12.23
C VAL A 70 -34.56 25.97 -11.07
N ALA A 71 -33.72 26.98 -10.85
CA ALA A 71 -32.94 27.13 -9.62
C ALA A 71 -33.76 27.93 -8.61
N VAL A 72 -34.04 27.32 -7.46
CA VAL A 72 -34.82 27.90 -6.36
C VAL A 72 -33.88 28.16 -5.19
N PHE A 73 -33.72 29.42 -4.84
CA PHE A 73 -33.03 29.86 -3.64
C PHE A 73 -34.05 30.09 -2.53
N THR A 74 -33.79 29.56 -1.35
CA THR A 74 -34.51 29.87 -0.11
C THR A 74 -33.52 30.53 0.83
N LEU A 75 -33.59 31.85 0.92
CA LEU A 75 -32.64 32.71 1.60
C LEU A 75 -33.25 33.20 2.92
N MET A 76 -32.60 32.94 4.05
CA MET A 76 -33.08 33.36 5.37
C MET A 76 -32.55 34.75 5.71
N LYS A 77 -33.46 35.71 5.93
CA LYS A 77 -33.09 37.09 6.24
C LYS A 77 -32.40 37.18 7.60
N THR A 78 -31.36 37.99 7.72
CA THR A 78 -30.72 38.28 9.01
C THR A 78 -31.58 39.25 9.84
N SER A 79 -32.26 40.21 9.18
CA SER A 79 -33.23 41.13 9.80
C SER A 79 -34.65 40.81 9.31
N ARG A 80 -35.63 40.88 10.22
CA ARG A 80 -37.06 40.67 9.93
C ARG A 80 -37.70 41.90 9.28
N GLU A 81 -37.10 42.38 8.20
CA GLU A 81 -37.60 43.52 7.44
C GLU A 81 -38.23 43.05 6.12
N THR A 82 -39.30 43.72 5.69
CA THR A 82 -39.84 43.56 4.34
C THR A 82 -38.86 44.22 3.35
N TRP A 83 -38.46 43.48 2.32
CA TRP A 83 -37.56 44.00 1.30
C TRP A 83 -38.40 44.74 0.26
N GLU A 84 -38.10 46.03 0.05
CA GLU A 84 -38.74 46.82 -1.00
C GLU A 84 -38.27 46.37 -2.39
N GLN A 85 -37.04 45.87 -2.49
CA GLN A 85 -36.41 45.36 -3.70
C GLN A 85 -35.51 44.16 -3.38
N LEU A 86 -35.35 43.22 -4.32
CA LEU A 86 -34.42 42.09 -4.15
C LEU A 86 -32.96 42.55 -4.20
N MET A 87 -32.67 43.52 -5.07
CA MET A 87 -31.32 43.99 -5.35
C MET A 87 -31.07 45.37 -4.74
N MET A 88 -29.80 45.67 -4.46
CA MET A 88 -29.41 47.01 -3.99
C MET A 88 -29.82 48.10 -5.01
N SER A 89 -30.65 49.03 -4.54
CA SER A 89 -31.18 50.16 -5.30
C SER A 89 -30.14 51.27 -5.45
N CYS A 90 -29.06 51.02 -6.20
CA CYS A 90 -28.12 52.10 -6.46
C CYS A 90 -27.74 52.18 -7.94
N LYS A 91 -27.85 53.42 -8.47
CA LYS A 91 -27.06 53.95 -9.58
C LYS A 91 -25.57 54.02 -9.19
N SER A 92 -25.06 53.03 -8.46
CA SER A 92 -23.68 52.97 -8.02
C SER A 92 -22.81 52.49 -9.18
N ASP A 93 -21.66 53.14 -9.31
CA ASP A 93 -20.70 52.90 -10.38
C ASP A 93 -20.39 51.42 -10.53
N LYS A 94 -20.22 51.00 -11.78
CA LYS A 94 -19.81 49.64 -12.19
C LYS A 94 -18.69 49.08 -11.31
N GLU A 95 -17.81 49.96 -10.84
CA GLU A 95 -16.68 49.70 -9.95
C GLU A 95 -17.08 49.19 -8.56
N THR A 96 -18.11 49.79 -7.91
CA THR A 96 -18.56 49.34 -6.58
C THR A 96 -19.14 47.93 -6.60
N LYS A 97 -19.83 47.55 -7.69
CA LYS A 97 -20.37 46.20 -7.89
C LYS A 97 -19.25 45.19 -8.17
N GLN A 98 -18.21 45.63 -8.88
CA GLN A 98 -17.00 44.82 -9.10
C GLN A 98 -16.25 44.57 -7.80
N GLN A 99 -15.98 45.61 -7.01
CA GLN A 99 -15.30 45.48 -5.72
C GLN A 99 -16.07 44.57 -4.76
N LEU A 100 -17.39 44.75 -4.65
CA LEU A 100 -18.24 43.89 -3.83
C LEU A 100 -18.22 42.43 -4.32
N ARG A 101 -18.26 42.21 -5.63
CA ARG A 101 -18.15 40.86 -6.21
C ARG A 101 -16.81 40.22 -5.84
N GLU A 102 -15.70 40.94 -6.01
CA GLU A 102 -14.36 40.45 -5.69
C GLU A 102 -14.21 40.12 -4.21
N GLU A 103 -14.67 41.01 -3.33
CA GLU A 103 -14.63 40.81 -1.88
C GLU A 103 -15.43 39.57 -1.46
N VAL A 104 -16.65 39.42 -1.99
CA VAL A 104 -17.55 38.32 -1.63
C VAL A 104 -17.03 36.98 -2.19
N LEU A 105 -16.52 36.96 -3.43
CA LEU A 105 -15.92 35.76 -4.00
C LEU A 105 -14.65 35.35 -3.26
N LEU A 106 -13.81 36.31 -2.86
CA LEU A 106 -12.61 36.04 -2.08
C LEU A 106 -12.96 35.44 -0.71
N LYS A 107 -13.93 36.04 0.00
CA LYS A 107 -14.43 35.50 1.28
C LYS A 107 -14.99 34.09 1.12
N HIS A 108 -15.76 33.84 0.06
CA HIS A 108 -16.30 32.52 -0.24
C HIS A 108 -15.19 31.49 -0.51
N GLN A 109 -14.17 31.86 -1.30
CA GLN A 109 -13.02 31.01 -1.57
C GLN A 109 -12.21 30.71 -0.29
N GLN A 110 -11.97 31.72 0.55
CA GLN A 110 -11.30 31.53 1.85
C GLN A 110 -12.09 30.57 2.75
N LYS A 111 -13.42 30.70 2.82
CA LYS A 111 -14.30 29.79 3.57
C LYS A 111 -14.23 28.36 3.04
N LEU A 112 -14.26 28.15 1.72
CA LEU A 112 -14.08 26.81 1.13
C LEU A 112 -12.70 26.23 1.45
N SER A 113 -11.65 27.05 1.38
CA SER A 113 -10.28 26.62 1.69
C SER A 113 -10.10 26.23 3.16
N SER A 114 -10.70 26.96 4.10
CA SER A 114 -10.63 26.65 5.53
C SER A 114 -11.46 25.42 5.89
N GLN A 115 -12.60 25.20 5.23
CA GLN A 115 -13.38 23.96 5.37
C GLN A 115 -12.63 22.73 4.82
N SER A 116 -11.93 22.87 3.70
CA SER A 116 -11.08 21.81 3.16
C SER A 116 -9.92 21.49 4.11
N ARG A 117 -9.20 22.52 4.59
CA ARG A 117 -8.10 22.37 5.57
C ARG A 117 -8.55 21.71 6.87
N SER A 118 -9.65 22.17 7.47
CA SER A 118 -10.17 21.59 8.72
C SER A 118 -10.64 20.13 8.55
N LYS A 119 -11.16 19.74 7.37
CA LYS A 119 -11.47 18.33 7.08
C LYS A 119 -10.19 17.49 6.97
N ALA A 120 -9.18 17.99 6.26
CA ALA A 120 -7.90 17.31 6.13
C ALA A 120 -7.21 17.15 7.49
N GLU A 121 -7.24 18.17 8.35
CA GLU A 121 -6.70 18.13 9.71
C GLU A 121 -7.42 17.09 10.58
N LYS A 122 -8.76 17.01 10.51
CA LYS A 122 -9.54 15.97 11.21
C LYS A 122 -9.15 14.57 10.75
N GLN A 123 -9.06 14.35 9.45
CA GLN A 123 -8.62 13.06 8.90
C GLN A 123 -7.18 12.71 9.31
N GLN A 124 -6.29 13.70 9.33
CA GLN A 124 -4.91 13.50 9.77
C GLN A 124 -4.84 13.17 11.26
N ALA A 125 -5.65 13.84 12.09
CA ALA A 125 -5.76 13.54 13.52
C ALA A 125 -6.30 12.13 13.78
N GLU A 126 -7.34 11.72 13.05
CA GLU A 126 -7.88 10.35 13.12
C GLU A 126 -6.84 9.30 12.72
N LYS A 127 -6.10 9.52 11.62
CA LYS A 127 -5.00 8.63 11.21
C LYS A 127 -3.91 8.53 12.27
N LYS A 128 -3.52 9.66 12.87
CA LYS A 128 -2.50 9.69 13.94
C LYS A 128 -2.98 8.95 15.18
N TYR A 129 -4.23 9.17 15.59
CA TYR A 129 -4.83 8.47 16.72
C TYR A 129 -4.85 6.95 16.49
N LEU A 130 -5.30 6.50 15.30
CA LEU A 130 -5.30 5.08 14.94
C LEU A 130 -3.89 4.48 15.00
N LEU A 131 -2.89 5.16 14.43
CA LEU A 131 -1.50 4.72 14.48
C LEU A 131 -0.99 4.58 15.92
N GLU A 132 -1.24 5.58 16.76
CA GLU A 132 -0.82 5.56 18.16
C GLU A 132 -1.48 4.42 18.94
N THR A 133 -2.77 4.15 18.71
CA THR A 133 -3.46 3.01 19.32
C THR A 133 -2.88 1.67 18.86
N MET A 134 -2.54 1.54 17.57
CA MET A 134 -1.93 0.32 17.04
C MET A 134 -0.54 0.09 17.64
N MET A 135 0.28 1.14 17.73
CA MET A 135 1.62 1.06 18.35
C MET A 135 1.54 0.64 19.82
N LYS A 136 0.55 1.15 20.57
CA LYS A 136 0.31 0.74 21.97
C LYS A 136 -0.03 -0.75 22.07
N LEU A 137 -0.95 -1.23 21.23
CA LEU A 137 -1.31 -2.65 21.20
C LEU A 137 -0.11 -3.54 20.82
N GLU A 138 0.67 -3.15 19.82
CA GLU A 138 1.88 -3.90 19.44
C GLU A 138 2.92 -3.90 20.55
N GLN A 139 3.10 -2.79 21.26
CA GLN A 139 4.03 -2.70 22.38
C GLN A 139 3.60 -3.63 23.52
N ASP A 140 2.33 -3.62 23.89
CA ASP A 140 1.78 -4.53 24.92
C ASP A 140 2.00 -6.00 24.54
N VAL A 141 1.81 -6.34 23.25
CA VAL A 141 2.09 -7.69 22.73
C VAL A 141 3.57 -8.04 22.85
N ARG A 142 4.47 -7.13 22.46
CA ARG A 142 5.93 -7.34 22.57
C ARG A 142 6.37 -7.54 24.00
N ASP A 143 5.87 -6.71 24.92
CA ASP A 143 6.18 -6.79 26.34
C ASP A 143 5.66 -8.11 26.94
N ASN A 144 4.49 -8.57 26.53
CA ASN A 144 3.95 -9.86 26.98
C ASN A 144 4.79 -11.04 26.47
N ILE A 145 5.23 -11.00 25.20
CA ILE A 145 6.13 -12.01 24.64
C ILE A 145 7.48 -12.02 25.39
N GLN A 146 8.03 -10.85 25.71
CA GLN A 146 9.27 -10.75 26.49
C GLN A 146 9.12 -11.35 27.89
N LYS A 147 8.02 -11.04 28.59
CA LYS A 147 7.70 -11.64 29.89
C LYS A 147 7.60 -13.16 29.83
N MET A 148 6.93 -13.71 28.80
CA MET A 148 6.85 -15.16 28.60
C MET A 148 8.24 -15.78 28.38
N LYS A 149 9.08 -15.16 27.52
CA LYS A 149 10.45 -15.63 27.27
C LYS A 149 11.33 -15.60 28.52
N GLU A 150 11.24 -14.53 29.30
CA GLU A 150 12.01 -14.41 30.56
C GLU A 150 11.56 -15.43 31.60
N ALA A 151 10.25 -15.69 31.71
CA ALA A 151 9.70 -16.71 32.61
C ALA A 151 10.14 -18.12 32.20
N GLU A 152 10.13 -18.45 30.91
CA GLU A 152 10.67 -19.73 30.41
C GLU A 152 12.16 -19.83 30.68
N ARG A 153 12.95 -18.78 30.41
CA ARG A 153 14.38 -18.76 30.69
C ARG A 153 14.65 -19.02 32.18
N GLN A 154 13.94 -18.32 33.08
CA GLN A 154 14.08 -18.52 34.53
C GLN A 154 13.72 -19.94 34.99
N LYS A 155 12.66 -20.53 34.40
CA LYS A 155 12.32 -21.94 34.67
C LYS A 155 13.43 -22.88 34.24
N THR A 156 13.92 -22.74 33.00
CA THR A 156 15.01 -23.59 32.48
C THR A 156 16.30 -23.46 33.28
N THR A 157 16.63 -22.25 33.75
CA THR A 157 17.81 -22.04 34.61
C THR A 157 17.64 -22.68 35.98
N ALA A 158 16.45 -22.54 36.60
CA ALA A 158 16.16 -23.18 37.87
C ALA A 158 16.14 -24.72 37.77
N GLU A 159 15.63 -25.27 36.67
CA GLU A 159 15.68 -26.71 36.39
C GLU A 159 17.12 -27.22 36.24
N LEU A 160 17.99 -26.46 35.55
CA LEU A 160 19.41 -26.78 35.42
C LEU A 160 20.14 -26.73 36.77
N GLU A 161 19.91 -25.69 37.57
CA GLU A 161 20.50 -25.56 38.91
C GLU A 161 20.03 -26.71 39.83
N ALA A 162 18.73 -27.04 39.82
CA ALA A 162 18.20 -28.17 40.58
C ALA A 162 18.81 -29.51 40.13
N TRP A 163 19.01 -29.71 38.82
CA TRP A 163 19.69 -30.90 38.29
C TRP A 163 21.15 -30.96 38.72
N GLN A 164 21.89 -29.85 38.68
CA GLN A 164 23.26 -29.76 39.17
C GLN A 164 23.36 -30.13 40.65
N GLU A 165 22.49 -29.58 41.51
CA GLU A 165 22.45 -29.94 42.92
C GLU A 165 22.18 -31.43 43.17
N ILE A 166 21.31 -32.05 42.35
CA ILE A 166 21.03 -33.49 42.45
C ILE A 166 22.30 -34.28 42.09
N CYS A 167 22.98 -33.93 41.00
CA CYS A 167 24.23 -34.58 40.59
C CYS A 167 25.34 -34.47 41.64
N GLU A 168 25.48 -33.31 42.28
CA GLU A 168 26.45 -33.10 43.36
C GLU A 168 26.12 -34.00 44.58
N LYS A 169 24.85 -34.05 45.00
CA LYS A 169 24.40 -34.90 46.12
C LYS A 169 24.53 -36.40 45.83
N THR A 170 24.35 -36.84 44.58
CA THR A 170 24.56 -38.24 44.20
C THR A 170 26.04 -38.62 44.22
N ASN A 171 26.93 -37.74 43.74
CA ASN A 171 28.37 -37.99 43.77
C ASN A 171 28.92 -38.09 45.20
N THR A 172 28.46 -37.24 46.13
CA THR A 172 28.87 -37.33 47.54
C THR A 172 28.39 -38.62 48.22
N ASN A 173 27.21 -39.11 47.87
CA ASN A 173 26.67 -40.37 48.40
C ASN A 173 27.37 -41.60 47.81
N GLU A 174 27.77 -41.56 46.54
CA GLU A 174 28.56 -42.63 45.90
C GLU A 174 29.99 -42.69 46.47
N GLU A 175 30.62 -41.54 46.75
CA GLU A 175 31.92 -41.49 47.45
C GLU A 175 31.82 -42.04 48.89
N GLU A 176 30.73 -41.78 49.62
CA GLU A 176 30.48 -42.37 50.95
C GLU A 176 30.18 -43.88 50.91
N GLU A 177 29.50 -44.39 49.87
CA GLU A 177 29.29 -45.83 49.67
C GLU A 177 30.57 -46.56 49.26
N ASP A 178 31.41 -45.95 48.42
CA ASP A 178 32.70 -46.51 48.02
C ASP A 178 33.73 -46.52 49.17
N LEU A 179 33.64 -45.55 50.09
CA LEU A 179 34.40 -45.56 51.35
C LEU A 179 33.94 -46.66 52.32
N LYS A 180 32.67 -47.10 52.27
CA LYS A 180 32.17 -48.25 53.03
C LYS A 180 32.53 -49.61 52.42
N LYS A 181 32.79 -49.69 51.11
CA LYS A 181 33.21 -50.93 50.43
C LYS A 181 34.71 -51.22 50.47
N LYS A 182 35.56 -50.25 50.83
CA LYS A 182 37.01 -50.43 51.04
C LYS A 182 37.38 -51.04 52.41
N GLY A 183 36.61 -52.03 52.84
CA GLY A 183 36.80 -52.74 54.10
C GLY A 183 36.59 -54.24 53.97
N LYS A 184 37.05 -54.87 52.88
CA LYS A 184 37.29 -56.33 52.80
C LYS A 184 38.27 -56.66 51.68
N THR A 185 39.19 -57.53 52.03
CA THR A 185 40.50 -57.81 51.45
C THR A 185 40.50 -58.79 50.27
N ASN A 186 41.56 -58.65 49.48
CA ASN A 186 42.43 -59.67 48.91
C ASN A 186 42.15 -60.35 47.55
N SER A 187 43.23 -60.25 46.77
CA SER A 187 43.94 -61.25 45.98
C SER A 187 43.47 -61.55 44.55
N GLU A 188 44.42 -61.26 43.66
CA GLU A 188 44.94 -62.13 42.60
C GLU A 188 44.56 -61.86 41.13
N ASN A 189 45.65 -61.70 40.38
CA ASN A 189 45.94 -62.17 39.01
C ASN A 189 45.41 -61.40 37.79
N ILE A 190 46.34 -60.63 37.21
CA ILE A 190 46.90 -60.77 35.86
C ILE A 190 46.07 -61.59 34.86
N LYS A 191 45.54 -60.91 33.82
CA LYS A 191 45.78 -61.20 32.39
C LYS A 191 44.92 -60.29 31.49
N GLN A 192 45.58 -59.55 30.61
CA GLN A 192 45.10 -59.33 29.23
C GLN A 192 45.97 -60.21 28.30
N PRO A 193 45.70 -60.35 26.99
CA PRO A 193 44.55 -59.97 26.18
C PRO A 193 44.00 -61.15 25.36
N GLY A 194 42.81 -61.05 24.76
CA GLY A 194 42.37 -62.08 23.82
C GLY A 194 40.96 -61.92 23.29
N GLN A 195 40.90 -61.49 22.02
CA GLN A 195 39.99 -61.95 20.97
C GLN A 195 38.47 -61.84 21.20
N TRP A 196 37.85 -61.05 20.31
CA TRP A 196 36.44 -61.12 19.95
C TRP A 196 36.01 -62.57 19.67
N MET A 197 35.02 -63.06 20.42
CA MET A 197 34.05 -64.00 19.89
C MET A 197 32.64 -63.71 20.42
N SER A 198 31.76 -63.50 19.45
CA SER A 198 30.31 -63.59 19.54
C SER A 198 29.87 -64.79 20.38
N CYS A 199 28.98 -64.55 21.33
CA CYS A 199 28.01 -65.55 21.77
C CYS A 199 26.91 -64.88 22.59
N TYR A 200 25.75 -64.72 21.95
CA TYR A 200 24.46 -64.53 22.61
C TYR A 200 24.31 -65.60 23.72
N LYS A 201 24.51 -65.22 24.98
CA LYS A 201 24.08 -66.03 26.11
C LYS A 201 22.64 -65.64 26.45
N LYS A 202 21.72 -66.52 26.06
CA LYS A 202 20.35 -66.61 26.58
C LYS A 202 20.38 -66.47 28.10
N THR A 203 19.91 -65.35 28.62
CA THR A 203 19.47 -65.27 30.00
C THR A 203 18.07 -65.86 30.05
N GLU A 204 17.94 -67.06 30.63
CA GLU A 204 16.64 -67.67 30.93
C GLU A 204 15.86 -66.75 31.87
N GLN A 205 14.95 -65.96 31.30
CA GLN A 205 13.93 -65.27 32.07
C GLN A 205 13.00 -66.35 32.66
N LYS A 206 13.04 -66.52 33.99
CA LYS A 206 12.07 -67.30 34.76
C LYS A 206 10.66 -66.88 34.32
N ARG A 207 9.90 -67.81 33.73
CA ARG A 207 8.51 -67.56 33.36
C ARG A 207 7.73 -67.32 34.67
N THR A 208 7.16 -66.13 34.80
CA THR A 208 6.19 -65.83 35.85
C THR A 208 4.96 -66.72 35.65
N PRO A 209 4.30 -67.21 36.73
CA PRO A 209 3.14 -68.08 36.59
C PRO A 209 2.02 -67.37 35.81
N PRO A 210 1.27 -68.09 34.96
CA PRO A 210 0.22 -67.49 34.14
C PRO A 210 -0.88 -66.90 35.03
N ARG A 211 -1.24 -65.64 34.78
CA ARG A 211 -2.31 -64.94 35.50
C ARG A 211 -3.67 -65.58 35.19
N THR A 212 -4.57 -65.60 36.16
CA THR A 212 -5.94 -66.09 36.01
C THR A 212 -6.74 -65.22 35.02
N SER A 213 -7.58 -65.86 34.21
CA SER A 213 -8.41 -65.18 33.22
C SER A 213 -9.64 -64.54 33.89
N GLY A 214 -9.72 -63.20 33.83
CA GLY A 214 -10.94 -62.45 34.12
C GLY A 214 -11.64 -62.03 32.84
N ASN A 215 -12.97 -62.05 32.82
CA ASN A 215 -13.75 -61.57 31.68
C ASN A 215 -13.89 -60.04 31.76
N ILE A 216 -13.34 -59.31 30.79
CA ILE A 216 -13.45 -57.85 30.73
C ILE A 216 -14.69 -57.51 29.90
N GLN A 217 -15.67 -56.86 30.51
CA GLN A 217 -16.81 -56.29 29.79
C GLN A 217 -16.31 -55.08 28.99
N VAL A 218 -16.10 -55.26 27.69
CA VAL A 218 -15.70 -54.19 26.78
C VAL A 218 -16.96 -53.50 26.27
N THR A 219 -17.23 -52.28 26.74
CA THR A 219 -18.24 -51.41 26.12
C THR A 219 -17.55 -50.57 25.04
N PHE A 220 -17.91 -50.80 23.79
CA PHE A 220 -17.39 -50.02 22.67
C PHE A 220 -18.12 -48.67 22.64
N THR A 221 -17.37 -47.57 22.61
CA THR A 221 -17.98 -46.26 22.32
C THR A 221 -18.54 -46.30 20.90
N PRO A 222 -19.80 -45.87 20.67
CA PRO A 222 -20.41 -45.96 19.35
C PRO A 222 -19.56 -45.20 18.34
N ARG A 223 -19.30 -45.85 17.20
CA ARG A 223 -18.48 -45.30 16.11
C ARG A 223 -19.28 -44.21 15.40
N VAL A 224 -19.29 -43.01 15.97
CA VAL A 224 -19.73 -41.81 15.25
C VAL A 224 -18.60 -41.46 14.29
N PHE A 225 -18.83 -41.67 13.00
CA PHE A 225 -18.04 -40.97 11.99
C PHE A 225 -18.53 -39.53 12.01
N PRO A 226 -17.78 -38.56 12.56
CA PRO A 226 -18.12 -37.17 12.27
C PRO A 226 -17.96 -37.05 10.75
N THR A 227 -19.07 -36.88 10.04
CA THR A 227 -19.04 -36.43 8.65
C THR A 227 -18.15 -35.20 8.68
N ALA A 228 -17.03 -35.21 7.95
CA ALA A 228 -16.15 -34.05 7.91
C ALA A 228 -17.02 -32.84 7.56
N LEU A 229 -17.24 -31.95 8.53
CA LEU A 229 -17.80 -30.64 8.27
C LEU A 229 -16.85 -30.06 7.25
N ARG A 230 -17.30 -29.96 6.00
CA ARG A 230 -16.60 -29.33 4.89
C ARG A 230 -15.85 -28.14 5.47
N GLU A 231 -14.53 -28.24 5.57
CA GLU A 231 -13.70 -27.20 6.16
C GLU A 231 -14.15 -25.89 5.52
N SER A 232 -14.69 -25.01 6.37
CA SER A 232 -15.39 -23.84 5.89
C SER A 232 -14.34 -22.92 5.27
N ARG A 233 -14.20 -22.97 3.94
CA ARG A 233 -13.34 -22.09 3.14
C ARG A 233 -13.74 -20.62 3.23
N VAL A 234 -14.73 -20.28 4.05
CA VAL A 234 -15.19 -18.91 4.30
C VAL A 234 -14.04 -18.02 4.76
N GLN A 235 -13.14 -18.50 5.61
CA GLN A 235 -11.99 -17.70 6.04
C GLN A 235 -11.06 -17.39 4.86
N GLU A 236 -10.75 -18.38 4.02
CA GLU A 236 -9.92 -18.19 2.82
C GLU A 236 -10.60 -17.30 1.77
N GLU A 237 -11.92 -17.42 1.60
CA GLU A 237 -12.73 -16.60 0.69
C GLU A 237 -12.82 -15.14 1.19
N GLU A 238 -12.99 -14.93 2.49
CA GLU A 238 -12.97 -13.62 3.13
C GLU A 238 -11.59 -12.95 3.02
N GLU A 239 -10.52 -13.70 3.25
CA GLU A 239 -9.15 -13.22 3.05
C GLU A 239 -8.89 -12.88 1.59
N TRP A 240 -9.34 -13.72 0.65
CA TRP A 240 -9.23 -13.43 -0.78
C TRP A 240 -9.99 -12.16 -1.17
N LEU A 241 -11.22 -11.99 -0.69
CA LEU A 241 -12.02 -10.78 -0.91
C LEU A 241 -11.37 -9.54 -0.28
N LYS A 242 -10.81 -9.67 0.93
CA LYS A 242 -10.10 -8.60 1.63
C LYS A 242 -8.85 -8.17 0.87
N ASN A 243 -8.03 -9.12 0.44
CA ASN A 243 -6.84 -8.88 -0.38
C ASN A 243 -7.20 -8.21 -1.72
N GLN A 244 -8.29 -8.65 -2.35
CA GLN A 244 -8.78 -8.03 -3.58
C GLN A 244 -9.30 -6.59 -3.36
N ALA A 245 -10.03 -6.35 -2.26
CA ALA A 245 -10.50 -5.02 -1.90
C ALA A 245 -9.33 -4.08 -1.54
N GLU A 246 -8.32 -4.58 -0.84
CA GLU A 246 -7.10 -3.84 -0.50
C GLU A 246 -6.28 -3.49 -1.74
N ALA A 247 -6.11 -4.42 -2.69
CA ALA A 247 -5.48 -4.15 -3.98
C ALA A 247 -6.23 -3.06 -4.78
N ARG A 248 -7.57 -3.07 -4.74
CA ARG A 248 -8.41 -2.00 -5.35
C ARG A 248 -8.24 -0.67 -4.62
N ARG A 249 -8.19 -0.65 -3.29
CA ARG A 249 -7.93 0.57 -2.50
C ARG A 249 -6.53 1.13 -2.73
N SER A 250 -5.50 0.29 -2.82
CA SER A 250 -4.13 0.72 -3.13
C SER A 250 -4.06 1.38 -4.52
N ARG A 251 -4.70 0.79 -5.52
CA ARG A 251 -4.86 1.42 -6.85
C ARG A 251 -5.64 2.74 -6.79
N SER A 252 -6.69 2.82 -5.96
CA SER A 252 -7.54 4.01 -5.84
C SER A 252 -6.91 5.12 -4.99
N SER A 253 -6.10 4.79 -3.98
CA SER A 253 -5.38 5.76 -3.14
C SER A 253 -4.37 6.56 -3.97
N GLY A 254 -3.79 5.96 -5.00
CA GLY A 254 -2.99 6.68 -5.97
C GLY A 254 -3.76 7.68 -6.86
N ALA A 255 -5.09 7.68 -6.85
CA ALA A 255 -5.89 8.69 -7.54
C ALA A 255 -6.01 9.99 -6.73
N GLU A 256 -5.91 9.93 -5.39
CA GLU A 256 -5.85 11.11 -4.53
C GLU A 256 -4.54 11.89 -4.76
N ASP A 257 -3.41 11.19 -4.94
CA ASP A 257 -2.11 11.81 -5.29
C ASP A 257 -2.19 12.64 -6.59
N LEU A 258 -3.03 12.23 -7.56
CA LEU A 258 -3.15 12.93 -8.85
C LEU A 258 -3.99 14.21 -8.76
N GLN A 259 -4.81 14.35 -7.72
CA GLN A 259 -5.72 15.48 -7.55
C GLN A 259 -5.04 16.69 -6.87
N GLU A 260 -3.91 16.46 -6.21
CA GLU A 260 -3.06 17.50 -5.58
C GLU A 260 -1.93 18.02 -6.50
N LEU A 261 -1.75 17.41 -7.69
CA LEU A 261 -0.72 17.82 -8.65
C LEU A 261 -0.99 19.22 -9.21
N SER A 262 0.03 20.08 -9.14
CA SER A 262 -0.01 21.44 -9.73
C SER A 262 -0.23 21.37 -11.25
N GLU A 263 -0.72 22.45 -11.89
CA GLU A 263 -1.02 22.46 -13.34
C GLU A 263 0.17 22.01 -14.21
N ASN A 264 1.39 22.31 -13.80
CA ASN A 264 2.62 21.86 -14.48
C ASN A 264 2.88 20.36 -14.32
N GLU A 265 2.47 19.77 -13.19
CA GLU A 265 2.68 18.36 -12.87
C GLU A 265 1.67 17.44 -13.58
N LYS A 266 0.69 18.02 -14.27
CA LYS A 266 -0.22 17.29 -15.18
C LYS A 266 0.40 17.00 -16.55
N ASN A 267 1.59 17.53 -16.84
CA ASN A 267 2.31 17.21 -18.07
C ASN A 267 3.21 15.97 -17.87
N PRO A 268 2.99 14.85 -18.60
CA PRO A 268 3.79 13.64 -18.45
C PRO A 268 5.27 13.84 -18.80
N GLU A 269 5.59 14.76 -19.72
CA GLU A 269 6.98 15.02 -20.12
C GLU A 269 7.76 15.72 -19.01
N TRP A 270 7.12 16.65 -18.29
CA TRP A 270 7.73 17.32 -17.15
C TRP A 270 8.01 16.34 -16.01
N LEU A 271 7.10 15.40 -15.75
CA LEU A 271 7.32 14.35 -14.75
C LEU A 271 8.43 13.38 -15.15
N LYS A 272 8.58 13.08 -16.45
CA LYS A 272 9.72 12.33 -16.97
C LYS A 272 11.02 13.07 -16.68
N ASP A 273 11.10 14.35 -17.05
CA ASP A 273 12.32 15.15 -16.82
C ASP A 273 12.64 15.29 -15.32
N LYS A 274 11.62 15.42 -14.46
CA LYS A 274 11.76 15.41 -12.99
C LYS A 274 12.33 14.07 -12.50
N GLY A 275 11.81 12.96 -13.02
CA GLY A 275 12.35 11.63 -12.74
C GLY A 275 13.81 11.48 -13.19
N ASP A 276 14.16 12.01 -14.37
CA ASP A 276 15.52 12.00 -14.90
C ASP A 276 16.47 12.84 -14.03
N CYS A 277 16.00 13.92 -13.41
CA CYS A 277 16.75 14.69 -12.42
C CYS A 277 17.02 13.87 -11.15
N TYR A 278 16.01 13.19 -10.60
CA TYR A 278 16.19 12.32 -9.43
C TYR A 278 17.07 11.11 -9.72
N PHE A 279 16.98 10.53 -10.92
CA PHE A 279 17.86 9.44 -11.32
C PHE A 279 19.32 9.90 -11.34
N ARG A 280 19.59 11.10 -11.87
CA ARG A 280 20.92 11.71 -11.89
C ARG A 280 21.43 12.10 -10.50
N SER A 281 20.55 12.44 -9.55
CA SER A 281 20.94 12.68 -8.15
C SER A 281 21.22 11.40 -7.36
N GLY A 282 20.89 10.23 -7.92
CA GLY A 282 21.01 8.94 -7.24
C GLY A 282 19.78 8.57 -6.38
N ASP A 283 18.76 9.42 -6.36
CA ASP A 283 17.51 9.19 -5.61
C ASP A 283 16.54 8.32 -6.42
N TYR A 284 16.89 7.05 -6.61
CA TYR A 284 16.13 6.14 -7.47
C TYR A 284 14.69 5.91 -7.00
N GLN A 285 14.41 5.94 -5.70
CA GLN A 285 13.05 5.77 -5.16
C GLN A 285 12.13 6.93 -5.57
N SER A 286 12.63 8.16 -5.48
CA SER A 286 11.90 9.35 -5.92
C SER A 286 11.72 9.37 -7.43
N ALA A 287 12.73 8.88 -8.18
CA ALA A 287 12.62 8.71 -9.64
C ALA A 287 11.50 7.73 -10.01
N VAL A 288 11.43 6.56 -9.36
CA VAL A 288 10.34 5.58 -9.57
C VAL A 288 8.97 6.19 -9.31
N ASN A 289 8.83 6.99 -8.25
CA ASN A 289 7.56 7.66 -7.94
C ASN A 289 7.18 8.66 -9.03
N ALA A 290 8.12 9.52 -9.46
CA ALA A 290 7.88 10.50 -10.53
C ALA A 290 7.50 9.82 -11.85
N TYR A 291 8.21 8.77 -12.25
CA TYR A 291 7.87 7.98 -13.44
C TYR A 291 6.52 7.27 -13.31
N SER A 292 6.20 6.74 -12.14
CA SER A 292 4.90 6.09 -11.90
C SER A 292 3.74 7.06 -12.03
N LEU A 293 3.90 8.31 -11.56
CA LEU A 293 2.94 9.38 -11.79
C LEU A 293 2.83 9.73 -13.28
N ALA A 294 3.96 9.83 -14.00
CA ALA A 294 3.96 10.07 -15.44
C ALA A 294 3.19 8.99 -16.21
N LEU A 295 3.36 7.72 -15.84
CA LEU A 295 2.66 6.58 -16.44
C LEU A 295 1.17 6.55 -16.08
N ARG A 296 0.76 7.05 -14.91
CA ARG A 296 -0.67 7.22 -14.59
C ARG A 296 -1.34 8.22 -15.51
N LEU A 297 -0.63 9.28 -15.92
CA LEU A 297 -1.13 10.29 -16.85
C LEU A 297 -1.11 9.78 -18.30
N ASN A 298 0.00 9.18 -18.73
CA ASN A 298 0.14 8.63 -20.08
C ASN A 298 0.93 7.31 -20.05
N GLN A 299 0.25 6.21 -20.36
CA GLN A 299 0.85 4.87 -20.36
C GLN A 299 1.65 4.58 -21.64
N ASN A 300 1.50 5.39 -22.70
CA ASN A 300 2.13 5.13 -24.00
C ASN A 300 3.55 5.69 -24.10
N LEU A 301 4.15 6.14 -23.00
CA LEU A 301 5.44 6.80 -23.00
C LEU A 301 6.57 5.78 -22.80
N LEU A 302 7.09 5.26 -23.92
CA LEU A 302 8.13 4.22 -23.97
C LEU A 302 9.39 4.57 -23.17
N SER A 303 9.82 5.85 -23.23
CA SER A 303 10.99 6.33 -22.50
C SER A 303 10.83 6.19 -20.98
N VAL A 304 9.63 6.46 -20.45
CA VAL A 304 9.37 6.38 -19.01
C VAL A 304 9.42 4.94 -18.51
N TRP A 305 8.85 3.99 -19.25
CA TRP A 305 8.95 2.57 -18.90
C TRP A 305 10.41 2.10 -18.85
N SER A 306 11.21 2.48 -19.85
CA SER A 306 12.63 2.16 -19.89
C SER A 306 13.41 2.80 -18.73
N ASN A 307 13.14 4.08 -18.40
CA ASN A 307 13.84 4.79 -17.32
C ASN A 307 13.41 4.27 -15.94
N ARG A 308 12.13 3.90 -15.75
CA ARG A 308 11.64 3.30 -14.51
C ARG A 308 12.23 1.91 -14.28
N ALA A 309 12.36 1.10 -15.34
CA ALA A 309 13.07 -0.18 -15.27
C ALA A 309 14.53 -0.01 -14.81
N ALA A 310 15.24 0.99 -15.35
CA ALA A 310 16.60 1.30 -14.92
C ALA A 310 16.68 1.72 -13.44
N SER A 311 15.74 2.53 -12.96
CA SER A 311 15.65 2.88 -11.53
C SER A 311 15.39 1.64 -10.66
N HIS A 312 14.50 0.74 -11.09
CA HIS A 312 14.22 -0.50 -10.38
C HIS A 312 15.43 -1.44 -10.32
N LEU A 313 16.23 -1.53 -11.38
CA LEU A 313 17.51 -2.25 -11.36
C LEU A 313 18.44 -1.71 -10.28
N LYS A 314 18.60 -0.38 -10.20
CA LYS A 314 19.46 0.26 -9.18
C LYS A 314 18.95 0.06 -7.74
N LEU A 315 17.63 -0.08 -7.56
CA LEU A 315 17.01 -0.41 -6.27
C LEU A 315 16.98 -1.92 -5.96
N ARG A 316 17.45 -2.78 -6.87
CA ARG A 316 17.31 -4.25 -6.80
C ARG A 316 15.85 -4.74 -6.73
N ASN A 317 14.91 -3.99 -7.28
CA ASN A 317 13.52 -4.43 -7.49
C ASN A 317 13.42 -5.23 -8.80
N LEU A 318 14.09 -6.39 -8.87
CA LEU A 318 14.36 -7.10 -10.12
C LEU A 318 13.08 -7.54 -10.86
N HIS A 319 12.09 -8.09 -10.16
CA HIS A 319 10.82 -8.49 -10.78
C HIS A 319 10.06 -7.32 -11.41
N GLN A 320 10.07 -6.15 -10.75
CA GLN A 320 9.43 -4.94 -11.29
C GLN A 320 10.20 -4.42 -12.51
N ALA A 321 11.54 -4.48 -12.50
CA ALA A 321 12.35 -4.12 -13.65
C ALA A 321 12.07 -5.02 -14.88
N VAL A 322 11.90 -6.34 -14.68
CA VAL A 322 11.51 -7.27 -15.76
C VAL A 322 10.14 -6.92 -16.32
N GLN A 323 9.17 -6.63 -15.44
CA GLN A 323 7.82 -6.27 -15.85
C GLN A 323 7.81 -4.97 -16.69
N ASP A 324 8.47 -3.92 -16.21
CA ASP A 324 8.54 -2.63 -16.89
C ASP A 324 9.27 -2.72 -18.23
N SER A 325 10.36 -3.48 -18.28
CA SER A 325 11.10 -3.72 -19.52
C SER A 325 10.27 -4.50 -20.54
N SER A 326 9.46 -5.45 -20.09
CA SER A 326 8.54 -6.19 -20.96
C SER A 326 7.43 -5.28 -21.50
N GLN A 327 6.85 -4.42 -20.67
CA GLN A 327 5.88 -3.41 -21.13
C GLN A 327 6.50 -2.44 -22.15
N ALA A 328 7.76 -2.03 -21.95
CA ALA A 328 8.47 -1.22 -22.93
C ALA A 328 8.63 -1.96 -24.28
N LEU A 329 8.96 -3.25 -24.26
CA LEU A 329 9.04 -4.06 -25.48
C LEU A 329 7.68 -4.20 -26.17
N ASP A 330 6.61 -4.43 -25.42
CA ASP A 330 5.25 -4.54 -25.96
C ASP A 330 4.85 -3.24 -26.70
N LEU A 331 5.08 -2.08 -26.07
CA LEU A 331 4.81 -0.75 -26.65
C LEU A 331 5.70 -0.42 -27.86
N SER A 332 6.83 -1.11 -28.01
CA SER A 332 7.76 -0.92 -29.11
C SER A 332 7.43 -1.78 -30.34
N THR A 333 6.27 -2.45 -30.35
CA THR A 333 5.76 -3.18 -31.51
C THR A 333 4.87 -2.26 -32.36
N PRO A 334 5.04 -2.19 -33.70
CA PRO A 334 6.00 -2.94 -34.54
C PRO A 334 7.44 -2.43 -34.44
N ALA A 335 8.39 -3.31 -34.79
CA ALA A 335 9.82 -2.97 -34.81
C ALA A 335 10.13 -1.98 -35.94
N VAL A 336 10.52 -0.75 -35.59
CA VAL A 336 10.86 0.33 -36.52
C VAL A 336 12.29 0.82 -36.23
N PRO A 337 13.06 1.31 -37.22
CA PRO A 337 14.39 1.88 -36.94
C PRO A 337 14.38 2.99 -35.88
N SER A 338 13.33 3.81 -35.84
CA SER A 338 13.18 4.89 -34.85
C SER A 338 13.10 4.41 -33.40
N ASN A 339 12.56 3.20 -33.14
CA ASN A 339 12.44 2.65 -31.79
C ASN A 339 13.54 1.61 -31.47
N ALA A 340 14.48 1.38 -32.39
CA ALA A 340 15.57 0.42 -32.23
C ALA A 340 16.41 0.67 -30.96
N ALA A 341 16.77 1.93 -30.70
CA ALA A 341 17.55 2.31 -29.52
C ALA A 341 16.82 2.05 -28.20
N SER A 342 15.50 2.24 -28.16
CA SER A 342 14.68 1.98 -26.98
C SER A 342 14.44 0.48 -26.78
N ARG A 343 14.24 -0.26 -27.87
CA ARG A 343 14.11 -1.73 -27.84
C ARG A 343 15.36 -2.40 -27.30
N ALA A 344 16.54 -2.02 -27.81
CA ALA A 344 17.80 -2.56 -27.32
C ALA A 344 18.00 -2.26 -25.83
N ARG A 345 17.69 -1.03 -25.38
CA ARG A 345 17.74 -0.69 -23.95
C ARG A 345 16.79 -1.53 -23.10
N ALA A 346 15.56 -1.74 -23.56
CA ALA A 346 14.60 -2.58 -22.83
C ALA A 346 15.07 -4.05 -22.74
N HIS A 347 15.64 -4.61 -23.81
CA HIS A 347 16.28 -5.92 -23.76
C HIS A 347 17.45 -5.96 -22.77
N VAL A 348 18.34 -4.96 -22.79
CA VAL A 348 19.47 -4.88 -21.84
C VAL A 348 18.98 -4.80 -20.40
N HIS A 349 17.99 -3.94 -20.10
CA HIS A 349 17.46 -3.83 -18.73
C HIS A 349 16.79 -5.13 -18.26
N ARG A 350 16.04 -5.80 -19.14
CA ARG A 350 15.42 -7.08 -18.82
C ARG A 350 16.45 -8.19 -18.63
N GLY A 351 17.44 -8.26 -19.52
CA GLY A 351 18.55 -9.20 -19.45
C GLY A 351 19.39 -9.03 -18.19
N ALA A 352 19.74 -7.78 -17.83
CA ALA A 352 20.43 -7.47 -16.58
C ALA A 352 19.61 -7.88 -15.34
N ALA A 353 18.30 -7.63 -15.35
CA ALA A 353 17.43 -8.05 -14.26
C ALA A 353 17.38 -9.58 -14.13
N PHE A 354 17.37 -10.32 -15.24
CA PHE A 354 17.43 -11.78 -15.23
C PHE A 354 18.77 -12.31 -14.73
N CYS A 355 19.89 -11.71 -15.13
CA CYS A 355 21.21 -12.09 -14.63
C CYS A 355 21.35 -11.88 -13.12
N GLU A 356 20.79 -10.79 -12.58
CA GLU A 356 20.74 -10.54 -11.12
C GLU A 356 19.76 -11.47 -10.39
N LEU A 357 18.80 -12.09 -11.10
CA LEU A 357 17.93 -13.15 -10.60
C LEU A 357 18.51 -14.56 -10.81
N GLU A 358 19.76 -14.66 -11.27
CA GLU A 358 20.46 -15.92 -11.62
C GLU A 358 19.81 -16.71 -12.79
N LEU A 359 18.93 -16.04 -13.55
CA LEU A 359 18.30 -16.56 -14.76
C LEU A 359 19.16 -16.22 -16.00
N TYR A 360 20.37 -16.78 -16.04
CA TYR A 360 21.39 -16.41 -17.04
C TYR A 360 21.01 -16.79 -18.47
N VAL A 361 20.25 -17.87 -18.67
CA VAL A 361 19.84 -18.34 -20.01
C VAL A 361 18.88 -17.35 -20.64
N GLU A 362 17.87 -16.91 -19.89
CA GLU A 362 16.91 -15.88 -20.30
C GLU A 362 17.61 -14.54 -20.49
N GLY A 363 18.55 -14.20 -19.59
CA GLY A 363 19.40 -13.01 -19.72
C GLY A 363 20.17 -13.00 -21.04
N LEU A 364 20.85 -14.09 -21.38
CA LEU A 364 21.62 -14.22 -22.61
C LEU A 364 20.75 -14.03 -23.86
N GLN A 365 19.53 -14.59 -23.87
CA GLN A 365 18.60 -14.41 -24.99
C GLN A 365 18.24 -12.94 -25.23
N ASP A 366 18.06 -12.16 -24.16
CA ASP A 366 17.79 -10.73 -24.25
C ASP A 366 19.02 -9.94 -24.74
N TYR A 367 20.22 -10.26 -24.26
CA TYR A 367 21.46 -9.65 -24.76
C TYR A 367 21.72 -9.99 -26.24
N GLU A 368 21.45 -11.22 -26.67
CA GLU A 368 21.53 -11.61 -28.08
C GLU A 368 20.49 -10.89 -28.95
N ALA A 369 19.28 -10.70 -28.43
CA ALA A 369 18.25 -9.90 -29.10
C ALA A 369 18.69 -8.44 -29.25
N ALA A 370 19.35 -7.86 -28.24
CA ALA A 370 19.93 -6.53 -28.31
C ALA A 370 21.09 -6.43 -29.31
N LEU A 371 21.97 -7.45 -29.37
CA LEU A 371 23.07 -7.53 -30.34
C LEU A 371 22.58 -7.68 -31.79
N LYS A 372 21.43 -8.32 -32.01
CA LYS A 372 20.79 -8.35 -33.35
C LYS A 372 20.37 -6.95 -33.82
N ILE A 373 20.06 -6.04 -32.90
CA ILE A 373 19.71 -4.65 -33.21
C ILE A 373 20.97 -3.79 -33.39
N PHE A 374 21.94 -3.93 -32.47
CA PHE A 374 23.22 -3.23 -32.52
C PHE A 374 24.40 -4.21 -32.46
N PRO A 375 24.86 -4.72 -33.62
CA PRO A 375 25.95 -5.70 -33.67
C PRO A 375 27.31 -5.14 -33.22
N ASP A 376 27.56 -3.85 -33.47
CA ASP A 376 28.87 -3.21 -33.29
C ASP A 376 29.14 -2.67 -31.89
N SER A 377 28.28 -2.94 -30.90
CA SER A 377 28.47 -2.45 -29.53
C SER A 377 29.40 -3.37 -28.73
N PRO A 378 30.65 -2.98 -28.42
CA PRO A 378 31.59 -3.85 -27.71
C PRO A 378 31.16 -4.14 -26.27
N GLY A 379 30.44 -3.20 -25.62
CA GLY A 379 29.89 -3.39 -24.27
C GLY A 379 28.94 -4.58 -24.19
N LEU A 380 27.92 -4.62 -25.04
CA LEU A 380 26.97 -5.75 -25.08
C LEU A 380 27.64 -7.07 -25.46
N GLN A 381 28.64 -7.04 -26.35
CA GLN A 381 29.40 -8.26 -26.69
C GLN A 381 30.16 -8.79 -25.47
N SER A 382 30.79 -7.89 -24.69
CA SER A 382 31.49 -8.27 -23.47
C SER A 382 30.54 -8.82 -22.40
N ASP A 383 29.37 -8.20 -22.21
CA ASP A 383 28.39 -8.65 -21.22
C ASP A 383 27.76 -9.99 -21.63
N ALA A 384 27.41 -10.16 -22.91
CA ALA A 384 26.95 -11.45 -23.43
C ALA A 384 28.01 -12.56 -23.25
N GLN A 385 29.29 -12.25 -23.47
CA GLN A 385 30.38 -13.21 -23.28
C GLN A 385 30.55 -13.60 -21.81
N LYS A 386 30.51 -12.62 -20.88
CA LYS A 386 30.51 -12.90 -19.43
C LYS A 386 29.36 -13.84 -19.04
N ILE A 387 28.15 -13.60 -19.57
CA ILE A 387 26.99 -14.46 -19.27
C ILE A 387 27.24 -15.89 -19.78
N ARG A 388 27.83 -16.05 -20.97
CA ARG A 388 28.21 -17.38 -21.48
C ARG A 388 29.26 -18.05 -20.59
N ASP A 389 30.27 -17.32 -20.15
CA ASP A 389 31.31 -17.86 -19.28
C ASP A 389 30.74 -18.29 -17.92
N VAL A 390 29.75 -17.56 -17.38
CA VAL A 390 29.00 -17.97 -16.18
C VAL A 390 28.17 -19.24 -16.43
N ILE A 391 27.47 -19.35 -17.57
CA ILE A 391 26.71 -20.55 -17.95
C ILE A 391 27.63 -21.77 -18.13
N GLU A 392 28.81 -21.57 -18.72
CA GLU A 392 29.83 -22.61 -18.91
C GLU A 392 30.61 -22.94 -17.63
N GLY A 393 30.36 -22.20 -16.54
CA GLY A 393 30.99 -22.41 -15.23
C GLY A 393 32.45 -21.97 -15.14
N ARG A 394 32.90 -21.08 -16.03
CA ARG A 394 34.28 -20.56 -16.08
C ARG A 394 34.52 -19.40 -15.11
N GLU A 395 33.47 -18.67 -14.73
CA GLU A 395 33.52 -17.56 -13.76
C GLU A 395 32.61 -17.81 -12.54
N THR A 396 33.06 -17.42 -11.35
CA THR A 396 32.25 -17.45 -10.12
C THR A 396 31.38 -16.19 -10.03
N THR A 397 30.13 -16.34 -9.57
CA THR A 397 28.99 -15.39 -9.59
C THR A 397 29.17 -14.01 -8.90
N SER A 398 30.38 -13.55 -8.62
CA SER A 398 30.62 -12.30 -7.87
C SER A 398 30.57 -11.01 -8.69
N ALA A 399 30.11 -11.03 -9.94
CA ALA A 399 30.07 -9.85 -10.79
C ALA A 399 28.72 -9.13 -10.64
N SER A 400 28.75 -7.86 -10.21
CA SER A 400 27.59 -6.95 -10.29
C SER A 400 27.38 -6.52 -11.74
N TRP A 401 26.15 -6.71 -12.26
CA TRP A 401 25.78 -6.39 -13.64
C TRP A 401 25.38 -4.92 -13.84
#